data_AF-A0AAV9GPD8-F1
#
_entry.id   AF-A0AAV9GPD8-F1
#
_cell.length_a   1.000
_cell.length_b   1.000
_cell.length_c   1.000
_cell.angle_alpha   90.00
_cell.angle_beta   90.00
_cell.angle_gamma   90.00
#
_symmetry.space_group_name_H-M   'P 1'
#
loop_
_entity.id
_entity.type
_entity.pdbx_description
1 polymer ?
#
loop_
_entity_poly.entity_id
_entity_poly.type
_entity_poly.pdbx_seq_one_letter_code
_entity_poly.pdbx_strand_id
1 'polypeptide(L)'
;MMSSLRQLTLSIATAFFLAASPAAAFTHYEDNGSCKIIGDTDIYGIGVRLGYYLTFFAGLFAVGFNNTKGITDSLKTVNIVFSAILIVLIRNATLGSFAVLEWQIGVFLGLRPWGSFWALYSVYSALQPWLFWFLLDQGRDTNCPSMRMFIYAPFDFYHPTYVKFIRAGAIIACVLSPGLLFIAFKLFRASMRGHKTLRDAARAKYRPVRRPGAKTGDELKGFKYDTLMENGVVRFIVVISILFSGCTGIASIEKLIALNAIDLSDVNLLSTGQLIPFLVGFFTFVSTGWSIVTNQRED
;
A
#
# COMPACT_ATOMS: atom_id res chain seq x y z
N MET A 1 8.60 -28.50 -4.61
CA MET A 1 8.17 -28.18 -3.22
C MET A 1 9.35 -27.74 -2.33
N MET A 2 10.50 -28.43 -2.37
CA MET A 2 11.68 -28.05 -1.55
C MET A 2 12.29 -26.67 -1.89
N SER A 3 12.26 -26.22 -3.15
CA SER A 3 12.79 -24.89 -3.51
C SER A 3 11.98 -23.74 -2.90
N SER A 4 10.65 -23.87 -2.86
CA SER A 4 9.75 -22.86 -2.28
C SER A 4 9.90 -22.75 -0.77
N LEU A 5 10.16 -23.86 -0.08
CA LEU A 5 10.38 -23.84 1.37
C LEU A 5 11.69 -23.11 1.73
N ARG A 6 12.77 -23.38 0.98
CA ARG A 6 14.05 -22.67 1.16
C ARG A 6 13.94 -21.17 0.92
N GLN A 7 13.20 -20.77 -0.12
CA GLN A 7 12.94 -19.34 -0.41
C GLN A 7 12.15 -18.67 0.71
N LEU A 8 11.15 -19.37 1.28
CA LEU A 8 10.36 -18.86 2.40
C LEU A 8 11.23 -18.70 3.66
N THR A 9 12.04 -19.70 4.01
CA THR A 9 12.93 -19.62 5.19
C THR A 9 13.97 -18.51 5.05
N LEU A 10 14.52 -18.31 3.84
CA LEU A 10 15.48 -17.22 3.60
C LEU A 10 14.79 -15.86 3.77
N SER A 11 13.58 -15.70 3.23
CA SER A 11 12.81 -14.46 3.33
C SER A 11 12.44 -14.13 4.78
N ILE A 12 12.06 -15.14 5.57
CA ILE A 12 11.77 -15.00 6.99
C ILE A 12 13.04 -14.59 7.76
N ALA A 13 14.17 -15.26 7.51
CA ALA A 13 15.43 -14.91 8.16
C ALA A 13 15.85 -13.46 7.84
N THR A 14 15.76 -13.04 6.58
CA THR A 14 16.04 -11.64 6.18
C THR A 14 15.12 -10.65 6.89
N ALA A 15 13.82 -10.95 7.01
CA ALA A 15 12.88 -10.11 7.75
C ALA A 15 13.25 -9.96 9.24
N PHE A 16 13.66 -11.06 9.89
CA PHE A 16 14.14 -11.03 11.27
C PHE A 16 15.43 -10.21 11.43
N PHE A 17 16.39 -10.37 10.51
CA PHE A 17 17.62 -9.58 10.52
C PHE A 17 17.36 -8.08 10.34
N LEU A 18 16.42 -7.72 9.46
CA LEU A 18 16.01 -6.33 9.28
C LEU A 18 15.32 -5.76 10.54
N ALA A 19 14.49 -6.56 11.21
CA ALA A 19 13.83 -6.16 12.45
C ALA A 19 14.82 -5.97 13.63
N ALA A 20 15.98 -6.63 13.59
CA ALA A 20 17.01 -6.51 14.63
C ALA A 20 17.97 -5.32 14.43
N SER A 21 17.94 -4.67 13.27
CA SER A 21 18.79 -3.49 13.02
C SER A 21 18.24 -2.27 13.78
N PRO A 22 19.07 -1.53 14.54
CA PRO A 22 18.62 -0.31 15.21
C PRO A 22 18.10 0.67 14.17
N ALA A 23 16.95 1.27 14.47
CA ALA A 23 16.38 2.33 13.63
C ALA A 23 17.39 3.46 13.55
N ALA A 24 17.77 3.85 12.33
CA ALA A 24 18.64 5.01 12.15
C ALA A 24 17.92 6.32 12.53
N ALA A 25 16.58 6.35 12.42
CA ALA A 25 15.72 7.47 12.79
C ALA A 25 14.31 6.98 13.18
N PHE A 26 13.60 7.77 13.96
CA PHE A 26 12.16 7.67 14.22
C PHE A 26 11.60 9.07 14.47
N THR A 27 10.28 9.27 14.34
CA THR A 27 9.70 10.62 14.53
C THR A 27 9.67 11.00 16.01
N HIS A 28 10.28 12.14 16.36
CA HIS A 28 10.39 12.65 17.73
C HIS A 28 10.41 14.18 17.76
N TYR A 29 10.31 14.79 18.94
CA TYR A 29 10.60 16.21 19.11
C TYR A 29 12.11 16.44 19.18
N GLU A 30 12.61 17.53 18.58
CA GLU A 30 14.05 17.83 18.48
C GLU A 30 14.74 17.92 19.85
N ASP A 31 14.12 18.57 20.84
CA ASP A 31 14.67 18.75 22.18
C ASP A 31 13.55 18.86 23.23
N ASN A 32 13.89 18.68 24.52
CA ASN A 32 12.98 18.88 25.65
C ASN A 32 12.53 20.34 25.74
N GLY A 33 11.38 20.66 25.13
CA GLY A 33 10.77 22.00 25.12
C GLY A 33 10.70 22.65 23.74
N SER A 34 11.30 22.04 22.72
CA SER A 34 11.05 22.40 21.32
C SER A 34 9.81 21.65 20.84
N CYS A 35 8.85 22.37 20.26
CA CYS A 35 7.67 21.77 19.62
C CYS A 35 7.91 21.45 18.14
N LYS A 36 9.16 21.38 17.72
CA LYS A 36 9.57 21.04 16.37
C LYS A 36 9.65 19.52 16.25
N ILE A 37 8.87 18.97 15.33
CA ILE A 37 8.83 17.52 15.10
C ILE A 37 9.87 17.18 14.04
N ILE A 38 10.84 16.34 14.39
CA ILE A 38 11.78 15.74 13.44
C ILE A 38 11.14 14.47 12.87
N GLY A 39 10.88 14.47 11.56
CA GLY A 39 10.24 13.34 10.88
C GLY A 39 11.20 12.19 10.60
N ASP A 40 10.73 10.94 10.73
CA ASP A 40 11.50 9.79 10.25
C ASP A 40 11.73 9.86 8.74
N THR A 41 12.99 9.94 8.32
CA THR A 41 13.38 9.99 6.91
C THR A 41 12.99 8.73 6.13
N ASP A 42 12.78 7.59 6.79
CA ASP A 42 12.33 6.34 6.16
C ASP A 42 10.81 6.32 5.86
N ILE A 43 10.06 7.27 6.42
CA ILE A 43 8.60 7.40 6.23
C ILE A 43 8.27 8.69 5.46
N TYR A 44 8.83 9.82 5.91
CA TYR A 44 8.56 11.16 5.39
C TYR A 44 9.58 11.62 4.34
N GLY A 45 10.67 10.87 4.17
CA GLY A 45 11.76 11.21 3.27
C GLY A 45 11.26 11.49 1.85
N ILE A 46 11.90 12.47 1.20
CA ILE A 46 11.50 12.89 -0.14
C ILE A 46 11.67 11.75 -1.15
N GLY A 47 12.67 10.88 -0.98
CA GLY A 47 12.85 9.71 -1.84
C GLY A 47 11.72 8.68 -1.72
N VAL A 48 11.23 8.44 -0.50
CA VAL A 48 10.10 7.54 -0.22
C VAL A 48 8.83 8.07 -0.88
N ARG A 49 8.54 9.36 -0.67
CA ARG A 49 7.36 10.04 -1.24
C ARG A 49 7.39 10.06 -2.77
N LEU A 50 8.50 10.51 -3.37
CA LEU A 50 8.65 10.54 -4.83
C LEU A 50 8.58 9.13 -5.43
N GLY A 51 9.22 8.14 -4.81
CA GLY A 51 9.14 6.75 -5.23
C GLY A 51 7.72 6.22 -5.24
N TYR A 52 6.95 6.55 -4.20
CA TYR A 52 5.53 6.22 -4.14
C TYR A 52 4.73 6.92 -5.24
N TYR A 53 4.90 8.23 -5.45
CA TYR A 53 4.18 8.99 -6.47
C TYR A 53 4.46 8.46 -7.88
N LEU A 54 5.72 8.18 -8.20
CA LEU A 54 6.12 7.61 -9.48
C LEU A 54 5.49 6.23 -9.68
N THR A 55 5.48 5.37 -8.66
CA THR A 55 4.83 4.06 -8.72
C THR A 55 3.32 4.20 -8.92
N PHE A 56 2.69 5.17 -8.23
CA PHE A 56 1.27 5.47 -8.39
C PHE A 56 0.92 5.87 -9.83
N PHE A 57 1.67 6.81 -10.41
CA PHE A 57 1.45 7.25 -11.79
C PHE A 57 1.79 6.15 -12.81
N ALA A 58 2.79 5.31 -12.54
CA ALA A 58 3.07 4.13 -13.36
C ALA A 58 1.84 3.20 -13.41
N GLY A 59 1.28 2.86 -12.24
CA GLY A 59 0.07 2.04 -12.16
C GLY A 59 -1.14 2.71 -12.83
N LEU A 60 -1.31 4.03 -12.68
CA LEU A 60 -2.36 4.79 -13.36
C LEU A 60 -2.21 4.72 -14.88
N PHE A 61 -1.01 4.95 -15.43
CA PHE A 61 -0.76 4.83 -16.86
C PHE A 61 -0.95 3.41 -17.36
N ALA A 62 -0.50 2.40 -16.62
CA ALA A 62 -0.70 1.02 -17.03
C ALA A 62 -2.20 0.66 -17.16
N VAL A 63 -3.05 1.10 -16.23
CA VAL A 63 -4.51 0.95 -16.34
C VAL A 63 -5.07 1.82 -17.47
N GLY A 64 -4.60 3.06 -17.56
CA GLY A 64 -4.97 4.05 -18.56
C GLY A 64 -4.65 3.64 -20.00
N PHE A 65 -3.67 2.75 -20.22
CA PHE A 65 -3.26 2.19 -21.53
C PHE A 65 -3.55 0.68 -21.68
N ASN A 66 -4.29 0.06 -20.75
CA ASN A 66 -4.60 -1.38 -20.76
C ASN A 66 -3.35 -2.28 -20.82
N ASN A 67 -2.24 -1.81 -20.24
CA ASN A 67 -1.00 -2.55 -20.20
C ASN A 67 -0.98 -3.48 -18.98
N THR A 68 -1.44 -4.72 -19.18
CA THR A 68 -1.52 -5.74 -18.12
C THR A 68 -0.18 -6.06 -17.46
N LYS A 69 0.93 -6.01 -18.22
CA LYS A 69 2.29 -6.21 -17.70
C LYS A 69 2.67 -5.07 -16.76
N GLY A 70 2.52 -3.82 -17.21
CA GLY A 70 2.78 -2.63 -16.40
C GLY A 70 1.94 -2.58 -15.12
N ILE A 71 0.67 -3.01 -15.19
CA ILE A 71 -0.21 -3.10 -14.01
C ILE A 71 0.40 -4.09 -13.01
N THR A 72 0.72 -5.30 -13.47
CA THR A 72 1.25 -6.38 -12.62
C THR A 72 2.57 -5.99 -11.97
N ASP A 73 3.47 -5.36 -12.71
CA ASP A 73 4.78 -4.97 -12.20
C ASP A 73 4.67 -3.79 -11.22
N SER A 74 3.85 -2.78 -11.52
CA SER A 74 3.57 -1.68 -10.59
C SER A 74 3.02 -2.18 -9.25
N LEU A 75 2.14 -3.19 -9.28
CA LEU A 75 1.54 -3.74 -8.08
C LEU A 75 2.53 -4.56 -7.25
N LYS A 76 3.41 -5.35 -7.87
CA LYS A 76 4.49 -6.02 -7.13
C LYS A 76 5.34 -4.98 -6.41
N THR A 77 5.70 -3.90 -7.10
CA THR A 77 6.46 -2.80 -6.53
C THR A 77 5.76 -2.18 -5.32
N VAL A 78 4.48 -1.80 -5.45
CA VAL A 78 3.69 -1.24 -4.33
C VAL A 78 3.66 -2.20 -3.13
N ASN A 79 3.46 -3.50 -3.36
CA ASN A 79 3.41 -4.48 -2.27
C ASN A 79 4.75 -4.60 -1.52
N ILE A 80 5.88 -4.57 -2.25
CA ILE A 80 7.21 -4.63 -1.66
C ILE A 80 7.46 -3.37 -0.81
N VAL A 81 7.21 -2.19 -1.37
CA VAL A 81 7.40 -0.91 -0.68
C VAL A 81 6.49 -0.81 0.54
N PHE A 82 5.21 -1.18 0.41
CA PHE A 82 4.27 -1.17 1.53
C PHE A 82 4.66 -2.16 2.63
N SER A 83 5.17 -3.34 2.29
CA SER A 83 5.69 -4.30 3.27
C SER A 83 6.87 -3.72 4.04
N ALA A 84 7.81 -3.06 3.34
CA ALA A 84 8.96 -2.41 3.97
C ALA A 84 8.51 -1.29 4.93
N ILE A 85 7.59 -0.42 4.48
CA ILE A 85 7.02 0.65 5.32
C ILE A 85 6.31 0.05 6.53
N LEU A 86 5.51 -1.00 6.38
CA LEU A 86 4.81 -1.63 7.50
C LEU A 86 5.77 -2.19 8.56
N ILE A 87 6.89 -2.78 8.13
CA ILE A 87 7.94 -3.26 9.04
C ILE A 87 8.55 -2.09 9.82
N VAL A 88 8.88 -0.99 9.12
CA VAL A 88 9.42 0.23 9.75
C VAL A 88 8.41 0.81 10.75
N LEU A 89 7.13 0.89 10.37
CA LEU A 89 6.05 1.38 11.23
C LEU A 89 5.85 0.55 12.51
N ILE A 90 5.91 -0.78 12.40
CA ILE A 90 5.83 -1.67 13.57
C ILE A 90 7.05 -1.48 14.46
N ARG A 91 8.25 -1.38 13.88
CA ARG A 91 9.50 -1.14 14.62
C ARG A 91 9.45 0.20 15.35
N ASN A 92 9.15 1.29 14.65
CA ASN A 92 9.12 2.64 15.22
C ASN A 92 8.06 2.79 16.31
N ALA A 93 6.93 2.09 16.20
CA ALA A 93 5.92 2.06 17.26
C ALA A 93 6.45 1.47 18.57
N THR A 94 7.50 0.64 18.55
CA THR A 94 8.15 0.15 19.78
C THR A 94 9.16 1.13 20.38
N LEU A 95 9.56 2.17 19.65
CA LEU A 95 10.62 3.12 20.04
C LEU A 95 10.11 4.43 20.65
N GLY A 96 8.80 4.62 20.82
CA GLY A 96 8.26 5.89 21.35
C GLY A 96 7.86 6.90 20.27
N SER A 97 7.86 6.53 19.00
CA SER A 97 7.47 7.42 17.89
C SER A 97 5.99 7.84 17.95
N PHE A 98 5.61 8.79 17.10
CA PHE A 98 4.22 9.15 16.83
C PHE A 98 3.51 8.06 16.03
N ALA A 99 3.39 6.86 16.61
CA ALA A 99 2.96 5.65 15.94
C ALA A 99 1.66 5.86 15.16
N VAL A 100 0.66 6.51 15.76
CA VAL A 100 -0.63 6.67 15.08
C VAL A 100 -0.55 7.62 13.88
N LEU A 101 0.24 8.70 13.97
CA LEU A 101 0.46 9.61 12.84
C LEU A 101 1.13 8.86 11.68
N GLU A 102 2.23 8.18 11.98
CA GLU A 102 3.02 7.43 11.00
C GLU A 102 2.19 6.34 10.31
N TRP A 103 1.35 5.63 11.08
CA TRP A 103 0.49 4.58 10.56
C TRP A 103 -0.60 5.11 9.63
N GLN A 104 -1.17 6.29 9.90
CA GLN A 104 -2.15 6.91 9.00
C GLN A 104 -1.54 7.22 7.63
N ILE A 105 -0.29 7.69 7.60
CA ILE A 105 0.44 7.92 6.35
C ILE A 105 0.65 6.59 5.62
N GLY A 106 1.10 5.55 6.32
CA GLY A 106 1.27 4.21 5.75
C GLY A 106 0.01 3.69 5.05
N VAL A 107 -1.16 3.88 5.65
CA VAL A 107 -2.44 3.43 5.07
C VAL A 107 -2.77 4.11 3.75
N PHE A 108 -2.60 5.43 3.68
CA PHE A 108 -2.86 6.18 2.45
C PHE A 108 -1.95 5.71 1.31
N LEU A 109 -0.74 5.26 1.64
CA LEU A 109 0.20 4.70 0.68
C LEU A 109 -0.24 3.30 0.19
N GLY A 110 -0.87 2.48 1.02
CA GLY A 110 -1.12 1.06 0.73
C GLY A 110 -2.27 0.71 -0.22
N LEU A 111 -3.29 1.55 -0.41
CA LEU A 111 -4.60 1.15 -0.96
C LEU A 111 -4.58 0.66 -2.44
N ARG A 112 -4.31 -0.63 -2.71
CA ARG A 112 -4.57 -1.28 -4.01
C ARG A 112 -4.93 -2.78 -3.88
N PRO A 113 -5.95 -3.28 -4.61
CA PRO A 113 -6.58 -4.58 -4.30
C PRO A 113 -5.86 -5.80 -4.91
N TRP A 114 -4.80 -6.32 -4.28
CA TRP A 114 -4.17 -7.60 -4.65
C TRP A 114 -3.98 -8.53 -3.43
N GLY A 115 -3.83 -9.83 -3.66
CA GLY A 115 -3.85 -10.85 -2.59
C GLY A 115 -2.86 -10.60 -1.45
N SER A 116 -1.63 -10.17 -1.75
CA SER A 116 -0.63 -9.78 -0.74
C SER A 116 -1.02 -8.52 0.02
N PHE A 117 -1.60 -7.54 -0.66
CA PHE A 117 -2.14 -6.34 0.00
C PHE A 117 -3.23 -6.70 0.99
N TRP A 118 -4.17 -7.59 0.64
CA TRP A 118 -5.23 -8.01 1.56
C TRP A 118 -4.67 -8.70 2.81
N ALA A 119 -3.56 -9.44 2.69
CA ALA A 119 -2.89 -10.02 3.85
C ALA A 119 -2.27 -8.94 4.74
N LEU A 120 -1.52 -8.00 4.14
CA LEU A 120 -0.89 -6.90 4.87
C LEU A 120 -1.93 -5.97 5.52
N TYR A 121 -3.00 -5.66 4.79
CA TYR A 121 -4.11 -4.85 5.28
C TYR A 121 -4.91 -5.57 6.36
N SER A 122 -5.02 -6.90 6.30
CA SER A 122 -5.58 -7.69 7.40
C SER A 122 -4.73 -7.58 8.66
N VAL A 123 -3.40 -7.67 8.54
CA VAL A 123 -2.48 -7.51 9.69
C VAL A 123 -2.62 -6.10 10.25
N TYR A 124 -2.58 -5.08 9.39
CA TYR A 124 -2.82 -3.69 9.78
C TYR A 124 -4.15 -3.53 10.53
N SER A 125 -5.25 -4.08 9.99
CA SER A 125 -6.59 -4.00 10.59
C SER A 125 -6.67 -4.69 11.96
N ALA A 126 -5.97 -5.83 12.13
CA ALA A 126 -5.90 -6.54 13.40
C ALA A 126 -5.10 -5.77 14.46
N LEU A 127 -4.12 -4.94 14.05
CA LEU A 127 -3.27 -4.15 14.93
C LEU A 127 -3.89 -2.79 15.33
N GLN A 128 -4.96 -2.35 14.66
CA GLN A 128 -5.58 -1.05 14.96
C GLN A 128 -6.03 -0.89 16.42
N PRO A 129 -6.70 -1.86 17.09
CA PRO A 129 -7.06 -1.70 18.49
C PRO A 129 -5.86 -1.46 19.40
N TRP A 130 -4.75 -2.18 19.16
CA TRP A 130 -3.52 -1.96 19.92
C TRP A 130 -2.99 -0.53 19.72
N LEU A 131 -2.92 -0.09 18.47
CA LEU A 131 -2.47 1.25 18.08
C LEU A 131 -3.29 2.37 18.76
N PHE A 132 -4.63 2.33 18.64
CA PHE A 132 -5.48 3.45 19.10
C PHE A 132 -5.83 3.42 20.59
N TRP A 133 -5.60 2.31 21.30
CA TRP A 133 -5.77 2.25 22.76
C TRP A 133 -4.49 2.50 23.51
N PHE A 134 -3.38 1.90 23.08
CA PHE A 134 -2.13 1.93 23.85
C PHE A 134 -1.14 2.96 23.34
N LEU A 135 -1.16 3.27 22.03
CA LEU A 135 -0.14 4.11 21.41
C LEU A 135 -0.67 5.47 20.93
N LEU A 136 -1.93 5.82 21.25
CA LEU A 136 -2.53 7.07 20.80
C LEU A 136 -1.77 8.31 21.27
N ASP A 137 -1.38 8.32 22.55
CA ASP A 137 -0.63 9.42 23.16
C ASP A 137 0.89 9.19 23.11
N GLN A 138 1.37 8.18 22.37
CA GLN A 138 2.80 7.93 22.22
C GLN A 138 3.47 9.06 21.42
N GLY A 139 4.59 9.56 21.93
CA GLY A 139 5.31 10.70 21.36
C GLY A 139 4.65 12.06 21.60
N ARG A 140 3.47 12.12 22.25
CA ARG A 140 2.77 13.38 22.51
C ARG A 140 3.41 14.15 23.67
N ASP A 141 3.69 15.44 23.45
CA ASP A 141 4.01 16.40 24.50
C ASP A 141 2.79 17.32 24.74
N THR A 142 2.35 17.41 26.00
CA THR A 142 1.21 18.25 26.41
C THR A 142 1.52 19.74 26.39
N ASN A 143 2.80 20.13 26.40
CA ASN A 143 3.22 21.52 26.31
C ASN A 143 3.25 22.04 24.86
N CYS A 144 3.15 21.13 23.89
CA CYS A 144 3.18 21.47 22.48
C CYS A 144 1.79 21.55 21.86
N PRO A 145 1.62 22.32 20.76
CA PRO A 145 0.37 22.37 20.02
C PRO A 145 -0.09 20.97 19.63
N SER A 146 -1.40 20.73 19.71
CA SER A 146 -1.96 19.44 19.31
C SER A 146 -1.71 19.15 17.83
N MET A 147 -1.39 17.90 17.57
CA MET A 147 -1.17 17.40 16.21
C MET A 147 -2.44 17.55 15.37
N ARG A 148 -2.29 18.06 14.15
CA ARG A 148 -3.40 18.30 13.23
C ARG A 148 -3.43 17.25 12.13
N MET A 149 -4.60 16.67 11.90
CA MET A 149 -4.84 15.83 10.72
C MET A 149 -5.51 16.65 9.62
N PHE A 150 -5.39 16.17 8.39
CA PHE A 150 -6.08 16.74 7.23
C PHE A 150 -6.94 15.68 6.54
N ILE A 151 -8.26 15.89 6.60
CA ILE A 151 -9.23 15.14 5.79
C ILE A 151 -10.18 16.19 5.19
N TYR A 152 -9.78 16.76 4.06
CA TYR A 152 -10.41 17.93 3.40
C TYR A 152 -10.48 19.23 4.21
N ALA A 153 -10.36 19.17 5.54
CA ALA A 153 -10.18 20.29 6.45
C ALA A 153 -9.17 19.89 7.55
N PRO A 154 -8.41 20.85 8.10
CA PRO A 154 -7.57 20.60 9.26
C PRO A 154 -8.42 20.43 10.52
N PHE A 155 -8.11 19.44 11.35
CA PHE A 155 -8.73 19.24 12.66
C PHE A 155 -7.73 18.69 13.67
N ASP A 156 -8.03 18.88 14.95
CA ASP A 156 -7.21 18.36 16.05
C ASP A 156 -7.35 16.83 16.14
N PHE A 157 -6.23 16.12 16.00
CA PHE A 157 -6.19 14.67 16.07
C PHE A 157 -6.67 14.11 17.40
N TYR A 158 -6.42 14.84 18.49
CA TYR A 158 -6.76 14.44 19.85
C TYR A 158 -8.15 14.92 20.28
N HIS A 159 -8.95 15.45 19.34
CA HIS A 159 -10.32 15.83 19.64
C HIS A 159 -11.12 14.62 20.16
N PRO A 160 -11.79 14.70 21.32
CA PRO A 160 -12.37 13.53 22.00
C PRO A 160 -13.40 12.78 21.14
N THR A 161 -14.17 13.50 20.32
CA THR A 161 -15.12 12.90 19.37
C THR A 161 -14.41 12.07 18.30
N TYR A 162 -13.29 12.58 17.77
CA TYR A 162 -12.53 11.88 16.75
C TYR A 162 -11.82 10.65 17.31
N VAL A 163 -11.25 10.77 18.52
CA VAL A 163 -10.65 9.63 19.24
C VAL A 163 -11.67 8.51 19.48
N LYS A 164 -12.90 8.85 19.88
CA LYS A 164 -13.99 7.86 20.02
C LYS A 164 -14.33 7.21 18.67
N PHE A 165 -14.39 8.00 17.60
CA PHE A 165 -14.67 7.51 16.25
C PHE A 165 -13.61 6.53 15.74
N ILE A 166 -12.31 6.88 15.82
CA ILE A 166 -11.23 6.00 15.35
C ILE A 166 -11.12 4.72 16.19
N ARG A 167 -11.37 4.81 17.50
CA ARG A 167 -11.45 3.63 18.39
C ARG A 167 -12.58 2.69 17.96
N ALA A 168 -13.79 3.21 17.74
CA ALA A 168 -14.89 2.39 17.25
C ALA A 168 -14.58 1.77 15.87
N GLY A 169 -14.00 2.54 14.95
CA GLY A 169 -13.55 2.06 13.64
C GLY A 169 -12.52 0.92 13.74
N ALA A 170 -11.59 1.01 14.69
CA ALA A 170 -10.57 0.00 14.92
C ALA A 170 -11.13 -1.35 15.39
N ILE A 171 -12.18 -1.34 16.21
CA ILE A 171 -12.88 -2.57 16.59
C ILE A 171 -13.50 -3.23 15.35
N ILE A 172 -14.20 -2.44 14.53
CA ILE A 172 -14.84 -2.93 13.31
C ILE A 172 -13.79 -3.51 12.35
N ALA A 173 -12.69 -2.79 12.11
CA ALA A 173 -11.60 -3.25 11.26
C ALA A 173 -10.97 -4.55 11.76
N CYS A 174 -10.74 -4.68 13.07
CA CYS A 174 -10.21 -5.89 13.68
C CYS A 174 -11.15 -7.09 13.47
N VAL A 175 -12.46 -6.92 13.67
CA VAL A 175 -13.48 -7.97 13.43
C VAL A 175 -13.54 -8.38 11.95
N LEU A 176 -13.36 -7.43 11.03
CA LEU A 176 -13.33 -7.72 9.58
C LEU A 176 -12.03 -8.39 9.12
N SER A 177 -10.95 -8.27 9.90
CA SER A 177 -9.61 -8.75 9.52
C SER A 177 -9.55 -10.24 9.14
N PRO A 178 -10.19 -11.21 9.83
CA PRO A 178 -10.12 -12.62 9.43
C PRO A 178 -10.76 -12.88 8.06
N GLY A 179 -11.82 -12.12 7.72
CA GLY A 179 -12.44 -12.17 6.41
C GLY A 179 -11.51 -11.67 5.30
N LEU A 180 -10.78 -10.57 5.56
CA LEU A 180 -9.77 -10.05 4.64
C LEU A 180 -8.61 -11.03 4.45
N LEU A 181 -8.15 -11.67 5.53
CA LEU A 181 -7.12 -12.71 5.46
C LEU A 181 -7.58 -13.93 4.66
N PHE A 182 -8.84 -14.34 4.82
CA PHE A 182 -9.41 -15.43 4.04
C PHE A 182 -9.46 -15.09 2.54
N ILE A 183 -9.88 -13.87 2.18
CA ILE A 183 -9.86 -13.37 0.80
C ILE A 183 -8.42 -13.37 0.26
N ALA A 184 -7.47 -12.84 1.03
CA ALA A 184 -6.05 -12.82 0.70
C ALA A 184 -5.53 -14.23 0.38
N PHE A 185 -5.86 -15.20 1.24
CA PHE A 185 -5.44 -16.58 1.08
C PHE A 185 -6.06 -17.26 -0.15
N LYS A 186 -7.33 -16.97 -0.46
CA LYS A 186 -7.99 -17.46 -1.68
C LYS A 186 -7.33 -16.89 -2.94
N LEU A 187 -7.04 -15.59 -2.94
CA LEU A 187 -6.34 -14.91 -4.03
C LEU A 187 -4.91 -15.45 -4.21
N PHE A 188 -4.18 -15.63 -3.10
CA PHE A 188 -2.83 -16.21 -3.10
C PHE A 188 -2.83 -17.65 -3.64
N ARG A 189 -3.75 -18.50 -3.18
CA ARG A 189 -3.91 -19.87 -3.70
C ARG A 189 -4.28 -19.90 -5.19
N ALA A 190 -5.10 -18.95 -5.66
CA ALA A 190 -5.40 -18.84 -7.09
C ALA A 190 -4.12 -18.50 -7.88
N SER A 191 -3.37 -17.48 -7.43
CA SER A 191 -2.10 -17.06 -8.03
C SER A 191 -1.07 -18.21 -8.10
N MET A 192 -0.90 -18.98 -7.02
CA MET A 192 0.05 -20.10 -6.96
C MET A 192 -0.28 -21.25 -7.92
N ARG A 193 -1.54 -21.40 -8.31
CA ARG A 193 -1.97 -22.43 -9.28
C ARG A 193 -1.78 -21.99 -10.73
N GLY A 194 -1.02 -20.91 -10.98
CA GLY A 194 -0.83 -20.34 -12.31
C GLY A 194 -2.05 -19.58 -12.84
N HIS A 195 -3.11 -19.46 -12.03
CA HIS A 195 -4.27 -18.65 -12.38
C HIS A 195 -3.95 -17.21 -11.98
N LYS A 196 -3.66 -16.37 -12.98
CA LYS A 196 -3.32 -14.96 -12.74
C LYS A 196 -4.45 -14.22 -12.02
N THR A 197 -5.68 -14.71 -12.14
CA THR A 197 -6.86 -14.17 -11.46
C THR A 197 -7.78 -15.28 -10.90
N LEU A 198 -8.61 -14.96 -9.89
CA LEU A 198 -9.71 -15.85 -9.45
C LEU A 198 -10.61 -16.30 -10.61
N ARG A 199 -10.69 -15.45 -11.63
CA ARG A 199 -11.43 -15.68 -12.86
C ARG A 199 -10.79 -16.77 -13.72
N ASP A 200 -9.47 -16.83 -13.82
CA ASP A 200 -8.77 -17.92 -14.51
C ASP A 200 -8.98 -19.25 -13.77
N ALA A 201 -8.96 -19.23 -12.43
CA ALA A 201 -9.23 -20.41 -11.61
C ALA A 201 -10.68 -20.90 -11.77
N ALA A 202 -11.64 -19.98 -11.85
CA ALA A 202 -13.02 -20.32 -12.17
C ALA A 202 -13.13 -20.88 -13.60
N ARG A 203 -12.53 -20.23 -14.61
CA ARG A 203 -12.51 -20.72 -16.00
C ARG A 203 -11.89 -22.11 -16.12
N ALA A 204 -10.80 -22.40 -15.41
CA ALA A 204 -10.19 -23.71 -15.41
C ALA A 204 -11.10 -24.78 -14.79
N LYS A 205 -11.84 -24.44 -13.71
CA LYS A 205 -12.81 -25.33 -13.09
C LYS A 205 -14.02 -25.60 -13.99
N TYR A 206 -14.43 -24.62 -14.79
CA TYR A 206 -15.57 -24.71 -15.69
C TYR A 206 -15.18 -24.97 -17.14
N ARG A 207 -13.93 -25.30 -17.48
CA ARG A 207 -13.61 -25.83 -18.81
C ARG A 207 -14.40 -27.14 -18.94
N PRO A 208 -15.46 -27.19 -19.75
CA PRO A 208 -16.13 -28.46 -19.98
C PRO A 208 -15.08 -29.41 -20.55
N VAL A 209 -15.00 -30.62 -20.02
CA VAL A 209 -14.27 -31.71 -20.68
C VAL A 209 -14.80 -31.71 -22.10
N ARG A 210 -13.94 -31.32 -23.06
CA ARG A 210 -14.30 -31.10 -24.45
C ARG A 210 -14.76 -32.45 -24.99
N ARG A 211 -16.05 -32.74 -24.87
CA ARG A 211 -16.64 -33.94 -25.45
C ARG A 211 -16.53 -33.74 -26.96
N PRO A 212 -15.80 -34.60 -27.69
CA PRO A 212 -15.77 -34.53 -29.13
C PRO A 212 -17.21 -34.68 -29.63
N GLY A 213 -17.79 -33.59 -30.17
CA GLY A 213 -19.17 -33.54 -30.68
C GLY A 213 -20.14 -32.57 -29.99
N ALA A 214 -19.75 -31.85 -28.93
CA ALA A 214 -20.61 -30.81 -28.36
C ALA A 214 -20.76 -29.63 -29.34
N LYS A 215 -21.98 -29.44 -29.88
CA LYS A 215 -22.34 -28.35 -30.80
C LYS A 215 -22.09 -26.99 -30.14
N THR A 216 -21.56 -26.07 -30.94
CA THR A 216 -20.95 -24.75 -30.68
C THR A 216 -21.82 -23.70 -29.94
N GLY A 217 -22.92 -24.08 -29.30
CA GLY A 217 -23.91 -23.15 -28.75
C GLY A 217 -23.61 -22.59 -27.35
N ASP A 218 -22.77 -23.26 -26.55
CA ASP A 218 -22.56 -22.90 -25.12
C ASP A 218 -21.27 -22.11 -24.84
N GLU A 219 -20.51 -21.71 -25.87
CA GLU A 219 -19.33 -20.84 -25.71
C GLU A 219 -19.67 -19.39 -25.32
N LEU A 220 -20.95 -18.98 -25.36
CA LEU A 220 -21.33 -17.56 -25.25
C LEU A 220 -21.34 -16.96 -23.83
N LYS A 221 -21.29 -17.77 -22.76
CA LYS A 221 -21.43 -17.22 -21.38
C LYS A 221 -20.10 -16.83 -20.72
N GLY A 222 -18.96 -17.29 -21.25
CA GLY A 222 -17.62 -16.96 -20.73
C GLY A 222 -17.08 -15.58 -21.17
N PHE A 223 -17.77 -14.90 -22.09
CA PHE A 223 -17.29 -13.72 -22.82
C PHE A 223 -17.66 -12.38 -22.17
N LYS A 224 -18.65 -12.35 -21.26
CA LYS A 224 -19.28 -11.09 -20.82
C LYS A 224 -18.45 -10.16 -19.91
N TYR A 225 -17.34 -10.66 -19.36
CA TYR A 225 -16.47 -9.86 -18.47
C TYR A 225 -15.22 -9.33 -19.18
N ASP A 226 -14.77 -9.94 -20.29
CA ASP A 226 -13.73 -9.33 -21.13
C ASP A 226 -14.32 -8.09 -21.82
N THR A 227 -15.58 -8.18 -22.24
CA THR A 227 -16.38 -7.02 -22.69
C THR A 227 -16.55 -5.95 -21.61
N LEU A 228 -16.54 -6.29 -20.32
CA LEU A 228 -16.76 -5.31 -19.25
C LEU A 228 -15.55 -4.38 -19.02
N MET A 229 -14.32 -4.86 -19.27
CA MET A 229 -13.10 -4.02 -19.28
C MET A 229 -12.82 -3.43 -20.67
N GLU A 230 -13.36 -4.03 -21.72
CA GLU A 230 -13.36 -3.48 -23.08
C GLU A 230 -14.33 -2.29 -23.22
N ASN A 231 -15.35 -2.22 -22.36
CA ASN A 231 -16.17 -1.03 -22.21
C ASN A 231 -15.31 0.15 -21.76
N GLY A 232 -14.93 1.02 -22.70
CA GLY A 232 -14.13 2.21 -22.45
C GLY A 232 -14.66 3.07 -21.29
N VAL A 233 -15.97 3.06 -21.05
CA VAL A 233 -16.63 3.72 -19.90
C VAL A 233 -16.19 3.15 -18.56
N VAL A 234 -16.20 1.81 -18.38
CA VAL A 234 -15.82 1.18 -17.11
C VAL A 234 -14.35 1.47 -16.81
N ARG A 235 -13.49 1.34 -17.82
CA ARG A 235 -12.06 1.67 -17.69
C ARG A 235 -11.86 3.15 -17.34
N PHE A 236 -12.57 4.05 -17.99
CA PHE A 236 -12.51 5.47 -17.68
C PHE A 236 -12.92 5.75 -16.22
N ILE A 237 -14.03 5.15 -15.74
CA ILE A 237 -14.48 5.27 -14.35
C ILE A 237 -13.40 4.76 -13.38
N VAL A 238 -12.79 3.61 -13.67
CA VAL A 238 -11.72 3.03 -12.85
C VAL A 238 -10.50 3.96 -12.81
N VAL A 239 -10.07 4.48 -13.97
CA VAL A 239 -8.93 5.41 -14.07
C VAL A 239 -9.20 6.69 -13.28
N ILE A 240 -10.38 7.30 -13.44
CA ILE A 240 -10.76 8.51 -12.69
C ILE A 240 -10.82 8.24 -11.18
N SER A 241 -11.38 7.09 -10.77
CA SER A 241 -11.45 6.70 -9.35
C SER A 241 -10.05 6.51 -8.75
N ILE A 242 -9.13 5.89 -9.51
CA ILE A 242 -7.74 5.72 -9.12
C ILE A 242 -7.02 7.08 -9.03
N LEU A 243 -7.20 7.92 -10.05
CA LEU A 243 -6.61 9.26 -10.10
C LEU A 243 -7.08 10.08 -8.89
N PHE A 244 -8.39 10.15 -8.66
CA PHE A 244 -8.98 10.90 -7.55
C PHE A 244 -8.48 10.41 -6.19
N SER A 245 -8.52 9.10 -5.94
CA SER A 245 -8.07 8.52 -4.67
C SER A 245 -6.58 8.74 -4.42
N GLY A 246 -5.73 8.54 -5.43
CA GLY A 246 -4.29 8.79 -5.30
C GLY A 246 -3.95 10.27 -5.11
N CYS A 247 -4.51 11.17 -5.93
CA CYS A 247 -4.29 12.61 -5.77
C CYS A 247 -4.76 13.10 -4.40
N THR A 248 -5.89 12.60 -3.89
CA THR A 248 -6.38 12.92 -2.54
C THR A 248 -5.41 12.41 -1.48
N GLY A 249 -4.87 11.19 -1.62
CA GLY A 249 -3.87 10.65 -0.70
C GLY A 249 -2.58 11.46 -0.68
N ILE A 250 -2.04 11.80 -1.86
CA ILE A 250 -0.86 12.66 -2.00
C ILE A 250 -1.10 14.02 -1.35
N ALA A 251 -2.20 14.69 -1.69
CA ALA A 251 -2.55 15.99 -1.13
C ALA A 251 -2.71 15.94 0.41
N SER A 252 -3.30 14.86 0.93
CA SER A 252 -3.50 14.69 2.37
C SER A 252 -2.18 14.50 3.11
N ILE A 253 -1.25 13.71 2.56
CA ILE A 253 0.09 13.51 3.13
C ILE A 253 0.87 14.83 3.14
N GLU A 254 0.91 15.54 2.01
CA GLU A 254 1.64 16.82 1.91
C GLU A 254 1.06 17.89 2.84
N LYS A 255 -0.28 17.97 2.95
CA LYS A 255 -0.93 18.88 3.89
C LYS A 255 -0.68 18.48 5.34
N LEU A 256 -0.66 17.20 5.66
CA LEU A 256 -0.36 16.72 7.01
C LEU A 256 1.08 17.05 7.43
N ILE A 257 2.06 16.88 6.54
CA ILE A 257 3.45 17.28 6.79
C ILE A 257 3.55 18.79 7.02
N ALA A 258 2.93 19.58 6.14
CA ALA A 258 2.96 21.04 6.22
C ALA A 258 2.24 21.58 7.47
N LEU A 259 1.09 21.02 7.85
CA LEU A 259 0.31 21.49 8.99
C LEU A 259 0.98 21.26 10.34
N ASN A 260 1.83 20.23 10.44
CA ASN A 260 2.54 19.88 11.66
C ASN A 260 4.00 20.37 11.65
N ALA A 261 4.40 21.16 10.64
CA ALA A 261 5.76 21.68 10.48
C ALA A 261 6.83 20.60 10.69
N ILE A 262 6.60 19.40 10.15
CA ILE A 262 7.51 18.27 10.30
C ILE A 262 8.81 18.62 9.58
N ASP A 263 9.89 18.73 10.33
CA ASP A 263 11.20 19.04 9.80
C ASP A 263 11.80 17.81 9.12
N LEU A 264 12.34 18.07 7.94
CA LEU A 264 12.95 17.14 7.02
C LEU A 264 14.29 17.70 6.52
N SER A 265 14.92 18.65 7.23
CA SER A 265 16.19 19.26 6.81
C SER A 265 17.35 18.27 6.76
N ASP A 266 17.35 17.27 7.65
CA ASP A 266 18.43 16.28 7.77
C ASP A 266 18.34 15.16 6.72
N VAL A 267 17.39 15.30 5.78
CA VAL A 267 17.06 14.30 4.78
C VAL A 267 18.05 14.36 3.63
N ASN A 268 19.07 13.51 3.70
CA ASN A 268 19.95 13.25 2.55
C ASN A 268 19.30 12.21 1.62
N LEU A 269 18.99 12.59 0.38
CA LEU A 269 18.47 11.67 -0.66
C LEU A 269 19.38 10.45 -0.90
N LEU A 270 20.68 10.58 -0.59
CA LEU A 270 21.65 9.49 -0.70
C LEU A 270 21.55 8.48 0.46
N SER A 271 20.72 8.72 1.48
CA SER A 271 20.47 7.72 2.51
C SER A 271 19.77 6.50 1.89
N THR A 272 20.24 5.30 2.24
CA THR A 272 19.77 4.04 1.64
C THR A 272 18.25 3.85 1.78
N GLY A 273 17.68 4.30 2.91
CA GLY A 273 16.24 4.22 3.18
C GLY A 273 15.37 5.04 2.21
N GLN A 274 15.93 6.10 1.63
CA GLN A 274 15.23 6.96 0.67
C GLN A 274 15.56 6.65 -0.79
N LEU A 275 16.82 6.33 -1.07
CA LEU A 275 17.29 6.05 -2.42
C LEU A 275 16.62 4.81 -3.00
N ILE A 276 16.45 3.75 -2.20
CA ILE A 276 15.86 2.49 -2.68
C ILE A 276 14.40 2.71 -3.14
N PRO A 277 13.48 3.24 -2.33
CA PRO A 277 12.10 3.49 -2.77
C PRO A 277 12.02 4.43 -3.97
N PHE A 278 12.88 5.46 -4.03
CA PHE A 278 12.95 6.38 -5.16
C PHE A 278 13.31 5.65 -6.45
N LEU A 279 14.42 4.90 -6.46
CA LEU A 279 14.87 4.14 -7.63
C LEU A 279 13.84 3.10 -8.06
N VAL A 280 13.25 2.38 -7.09
CA VAL A 280 12.20 1.39 -7.34
C VAL A 280 11.00 2.04 -8.04
N GLY A 281 10.54 3.20 -7.57
CA GLY A 281 9.45 3.93 -8.22
C GLY A 281 9.81 4.47 -9.59
N PHE A 282 11.00 5.05 -9.73
CA PHE A 282 11.52 5.58 -10.99
C PHE A 282 11.63 4.50 -12.08
N PHE A 283 12.30 3.38 -11.78
CA PHE A 283 12.42 2.28 -12.74
C PHE A 283 11.08 1.63 -13.06
N THR A 284 10.16 1.56 -12.09
CA THR A 284 8.79 1.08 -12.35
C THR A 284 8.05 1.99 -13.33
N PHE A 285 8.20 3.30 -13.17
CA PHE A 285 7.60 4.30 -14.06
C PHE A 285 8.18 4.23 -15.48
N VAL A 286 9.51 4.22 -15.61
CA VAL A 286 10.20 4.10 -16.91
C VAL A 286 9.87 2.77 -17.61
N SER A 287 9.93 1.66 -16.89
CA SER A 287 9.61 0.33 -17.41
C SER A 287 8.17 0.25 -17.92
N THR A 288 7.22 0.84 -17.18
CA THR A 288 5.82 0.90 -17.59
C THR A 288 5.65 1.75 -18.85
N GLY A 289 6.28 2.93 -18.91
CA GLY A 289 6.26 3.80 -20.08
C GLY A 289 6.82 3.09 -21.33
N TRP A 290 7.99 2.46 -21.18
CA TRP A 290 8.60 1.67 -22.26
C TRP A 290 7.68 0.55 -22.74
N SER A 291 7.09 -0.21 -21.82
CA SER A 291 6.18 -1.30 -22.17
C SER A 291 4.91 -0.82 -22.87
N ILE A 292 4.41 0.38 -22.57
CA ILE A 292 3.27 0.98 -23.29
C ILE A 292 3.68 1.28 -24.73
N VAL A 293 4.83 1.94 -24.93
CA VAL A 293 5.32 2.33 -26.26
C VAL A 293 5.62 1.11 -27.13
N THR A 294 6.21 0.04 -26.58
CA THR A 294 6.54 -1.16 -27.37
C THR A 294 5.31 -1.95 -27.75
N ASN A 295 4.32 -2.09 -26.85
CA ASN A 295 3.09 -2.83 -27.16
C ASN A 295 2.30 -2.16 -28.29
N GLN A 296 2.32 -0.82 -28.37
CA GLN A 296 1.66 -0.09 -29.46
C GLN A 296 2.29 -0.28 -30.84
N ARG A 297 3.51 -0.84 -30.94
CA ARG A 297 4.15 -1.12 -32.23
C ARG A 297 3.80 -2.49 -32.79
N GLU A 298 3.22 -3.37 -31.97
CA GLU A 298 2.87 -4.73 -32.36
C GLU A 298 1.42 -4.85 -32.87
N ASP A 299 0.59 -3.83 -32.60
CA ASP A 299 -0.79 -3.70 -33.10
C ASP A 299 -0.85 -2.87 -34.39
#